data_AF-A0A9E5NNA4-F1
#
_entry.id   AF-A0A9E5NNA4-F1
#
_cell.length_a   1.000
_cell.length_b   1.000
_cell.length_c   1.000
_cell.angle_alpha   90.00
_cell.angle_beta   90.00
_cell.angle_gamma   90.00
#
_symmetry.space_group_name_H-M   'P 1'
#
loop_
_entity.id
_entity.type
_entity.pdbx_description
1 polymer ?
#
loop_
_entity_poly.entity_id
_entity_poly.type
_entity_poly.pdbx_seq_one_letter_code
_entity_poly.pdbx_strand_id
1 'polypeptide(L)'
;MLYTLLTFAGFWANFGWLTIPLHPAWYALLALFSLAAVAGLGVLGTSLVREWKRDRRAVRAWHNQSLFLLVVAFCLILLQTLLPMIGRDWQPQGRYLFPAIIPIAVLFSLGLHQLVGKRWHNLAAIAWVGAFFLFYVVCLFGYVKPHFYG
;
A
#
# COMPACT_ATOMS: atom_id res chain seq x y z
N MET A 1 4.14 8.59 16.52
CA MET A 1 3.85 9.42 15.33
C MET A 1 5.05 9.54 14.40
N LEU A 2 6.24 9.90 14.90
CA LEU A 2 7.47 10.01 14.10
C LEU A 2 7.86 8.71 13.38
N TYR A 3 7.81 7.58 14.08
CA TYR A 3 8.12 6.25 13.54
C TYR A 3 7.23 5.84 12.37
N THR A 4 5.94 6.17 12.42
CA THR A 4 4.97 5.85 11.37
C THR A 4 5.24 6.68 10.11
N LEU A 5 5.58 7.96 10.28
CA LEU A 5 5.96 8.85 9.18
C LEU A 5 7.27 8.42 8.53
N LEU A 6 8.27 8.03 9.34
CA LEU A 6 9.55 7.50 8.84
C LEU A 6 9.38 6.19 8.08
N THR A 7 8.56 5.27 8.60
CA THR A 7 8.26 4.01 7.94
C THR A 7 7.50 4.24 6.63
N PHE A 8 6.51 5.15 6.64
CA PHE A 8 5.73 5.50 5.45
C PHE A 8 6.60 6.16 4.37
N ALA A 9 7.38 7.18 4.74
CA ALA A 9 8.29 7.85 3.83
C ALA A 9 9.32 6.85 3.27
N GLY A 10 9.92 6.04 4.14
CA GLY A 10 10.87 4.98 3.78
C GLY A 10 10.29 3.86 2.93
N PHE A 11 8.98 3.60 3.01
CA PHE A 11 8.31 2.60 2.18
C PHE A 11 8.09 3.13 0.77
N TRP A 12 7.64 4.38 0.65
CA TRP A 12 7.28 4.94 -0.64
C TRP A 12 8.47 5.47 -1.45
N ALA A 13 9.19 6.46 -0.93
CA ALA A 13 10.16 7.20 -1.73
C ALA A 13 11.11 8.07 -0.89
N ASN A 14 11.57 7.58 0.25
CA ASN A 14 12.72 8.17 0.92
C ASN A 14 13.95 7.35 0.56
N PHE A 15 14.69 7.85 -0.44
CA PHE A 15 15.78 7.11 -1.08
C PHE A 15 17.07 7.14 -0.24
N GLY A 16 17.95 6.18 -0.51
CA GLY A 16 19.19 5.98 0.27
C GLY A 16 18.91 5.43 1.67
N TRP A 17 19.66 5.90 2.67
CA TRP A 17 19.43 5.56 4.08
C TRP A 17 18.50 6.60 4.73
N LEU A 18 17.33 6.83 4.14
CA LEU A 18 16.39 7.89 4.55
C LEU A 18 16.96 9.32 4.46
N THR A 19 17.99 9.52 3.64
CA THR A 19 18.74 10.79 3.52
C THR A 19 18.21 11.70 2.43
N ILE A 20 17.42 11.16 1.49
CA ILE A 20 16.89 11.89 0.34
C ILE A 20 15.36 11.91 0.42
N PRO A 21 14.78 12.74 1.30
CA PRO A 21 13.33 12.87 1.39
C PRO A 21 12.78 13.63 0.18
N LEU A 22 11.64 13.17 -0.35
CA LEU A 22 10.84 13.97 -1.28
C LEU A 22 10.23 15.21 -0.62
N HIS A 23 9.78 16.16 -1.45
CA HIS A 23 8.98 17.29 -0.98
C HIS A 23 7.69 16.80 -0.27
N PRO A 24 7.26 17.41 0.86
CA PRO A 24 6.11 16.98 1.65
C PRO A 24 4.81 16.77 0.85
N ALA A 25 4.61 17.54 -0.22
CA ALA A 25 3.46 17.41 -1.11
C ALA A 25 3.35 16.00 -1.74
N TRP A 26 4.47 15.36 -2.10
CA TRP A 26 4.46 14.00 -2.64
C TRP A 26 3.98 12.99 -1.61
N TYR A 27 4.44 13.10 -0.37
CA TYR A 27 3.98 12.24 0.72
C TYR A 27 2.50 12.45 1.02
N ALA A 28 2.00 13.69 0.94
CA ALA A 28 0.57 13.98 1.11
C ALA A 28 -0.27 13.32 -0.01
N LEU A 29 0.17 13.39 -1.27
CA LEU A 29 -0.50 12.72 -2.39
C LEU A 29 -0.50 11.21 -2.22
N LEU A 30 0.63 10.61 -1.86
CA LEU A 30 0.75 9.18 -1.60
C LEU A 30 -0.08 8.74 -0.39
N ALA A 31 -0.18 9.57 0.63
CA ALA A 31 -1.01 9.31 1.81
C ALA A 31 -2.49 9.33 1.42
N LEU A 32 -2.93 10.34 0.66
CA LEU A 32 -4.30 10.40 0.14
C LEU A 32 -4.62 9.18 -0.73
N PHE A 33 -3.69 8.77 -1.57
CA PHE A 33 -3.84 7.60 -2.43
C PHE A 33 -3.92 6.30 -1.63
N SER A 34 -3.11 6.18 -0.57
CA SER A 34 -3.17 5.07 0.38
C SER A 34 -4.48 5.03 1.16
N LEU A 35 -4.97 6.20 1.59
CA LEU A 35 -6.27 6.32 2.26
C LEU A 35 -7.42 5.94 1.33
N ALA A 36 -7.35 6.30 0.05
CA ALA A 36 -8.34 5.87 -0.94
C ALA A 36 -8.36 4.35 -1.08
N ALA A 37 -7.20 3.70 -1.18
CA ALA A 37 -7.12 2.24 -1.21
C ALA A 37 -7.75 1.60 0.04
N VAL A 38 -7.45 2.12 1.23
CA VAL A 38 -8.05 1.65 2.50
C VAL A 38 -9.56 1.87 2.53
N ALA A 39 -10.04 3.02 2.07
CA ALA A 39 -11.48 3.33 2.00
C ALA A 39 -12.21 2.33 1.08
N GLY A 40 -11.62 2.01 -0.07
CA GLY A 40 -12.16 1.02 -1.00
C GLY A 40 -12.18 -0.41 -0.42
N LEU A 41 -11.16 -0.79 0.36
CA LEU A 41 -11.18 -2.04 1.13
C LEU A 41 -12.29 -2.05 2.19
N GLY A 42 -12.56 -0.92 2.83
CA GLY A 42 -13.69 -0.76 3.75
C GLY A 42 -15.03 -0.99 3.05
N VAL A 43 -15.22 -0.41 1.86
CA VAL A 43 -16.41 -0.65 1.02
C VAL A 43 -16.54 -2.14 0.69
N LEU A 44 -15.47 -2.78 0.22
CA LEU A 44 -15.44 -4.21 -0.07
C LEU A 44 -15.78 -5.07 1.16
N GLY A 45 -15.20 -4.75 2.32
CA GLY A 45 -15.49 -5.46 3.57
C GLY A 45 -16.97 -5.34 3.96
N THR A 46 -17.56 -4.15 3.85
CA THR A 46 -18.99 -3.97 4.15
C THR A 46 -19.91 -4.68 3.18
N SER A 47 -19.58 -4.75 1.88
CA SER A 47 -20.37 -5.52 0.91
C SER A 47 -20.31 -7.00 1.19
N LEU A 48 -19.13 -7.55 1.50
CA LEU A 48 -18.95 -8.96 1.85
C LEU A 48 -19.73 -9.35 3.11
N VAL A 49 -19.72 -8.51 4.15
CA VAL A 49 -20.49 -8.74 5.39
C VAL A 49 -21.99 -8.71 5.12
N ARG A 50 -22.46 -7.79 4.27
CA ARG A 50 -23.89 -7.71 3.88
C ARG A 50 -24.33 -8.94 3.10
N GLU A 51 -23.52 -9.39 2.15
CA GLU A 51 -23.79 -10.60 1.36
C GLU A 51 -23.81 -11.85 2.25
N TRP A 52 -22.85 -11.98 3.16
CA TRP A 52 -22.79 -13.10 4.11
C TRP A 52 -24.01 -13.15 5.05
N LYS A 53 -24.53 -11.99 5.48
CA LYS A 53 -25.75 -11.91 6.28
C LYS A 53 -27.01 -12.26 5.48
N ARG A 54 -27.06 -11.91 4.19
CA ARG A 54 -28.22 -12.11 3.33
C ARG A 54 -28.34 -13.55 2.84
N ASP A 55 -27.22 -14.18 2.51
CA ASP A 55 -27.21 -15.56 2.03
C ASP A 55 -25.91 -16.28 2.43
N ARG A 56 -26.02 -17.16 3.44
CA ARG A 56 -24.88 -17.92 3.97
C ARG A 56 -24.29 -18.89 2.95
N ARG A 57 -24.99 -19.22 1.84
CA ARG A 57 -24.56 -20.17 0.82
C ARG A 57 -24.04 -19.51 -0.47
N ALA A 58 -24.38 -18.25 -0.74
CA ALA A 58 -24.03 -17.57 -2.00
C ALA A 58 -22.61 -16.96 -2.00
N VAL A 59 -21.97 -16.84 -0.85
CA VAL A 59 -20.59 -16.36 -0.77
C VAL A 59 -19.68 -17.41 -1.39
N ARG A 60 -19.10 -17.13 -2.57
CA ARG A 60 -18.07 -17.95 -3.22
C ARG A 60 -16.92 -18.19 -2.25
N ALA A 61 -16.97 -19.32 -1.53
CA ALA A 61 -16.10 -19.62 -0.40
C ALA A 61 -14.61 -19.42 -0.73
N TRP A 62 -14.22 -19.76 -1.97
CA TRP A 62 -12.86 -19.63 -2.49
C TRP A 62 -12.35 -18.18 -2.51
N HIS A 63 -13.16 -17.22 -2.97
CA HIS A 63 -12.73 -15.83 -3.08
C HIS A 63 -12.51 -15.20 -1.70
N ASN A 64 -13.41 -15.48 -0.75
CA ASN A 64 -13.26 -15.02 0.64
C ASN A 64 -12.13 -15.73 1.37
N GLN A 65 -11.88 -17.01 1.11
CA GLN A 65 -10.74 -17.73 1.68
C GLN A 65 -9.41 -17.16 1.20
N SER A 66 -9.27 -16.87 -0.09
CA SER A 66 -8.05 -16.23 -0.62
C SER A 66 -7.82 -14.84 -0.03
N LEU A 67 -8.86 -14.01 0.07
CA LEU A 67 -8.77 -12.69 0.71
C LEU A 67 -8.41 -12.82 2.20
N PHE A 68 -9.04 -13.76 2.92
CA PHE A 68 -8.75 -14.01 4.32
C PHE A 68 -7.30 -14.45 4.51
N LEU A 69 -6.82 -15.43 3.74
CA LEU A 69 -5.43 -15.89 3.77
C LEU A 69 -4.46 -14.75 3.47
N LEU A 70 -4.80 -13.85 2.55
CA LEU A 70 -3.96 -12.71 2.18
C LEU A 70 -3.90 -11.66 3.31
N VAL A 71 -5.02 -11.40 3.99
CA VAL A 71 -5.06 -10.53 5.18
C VAL A 71 -4.31 -11.17 6.35
N VAL A 72 -4.47 -12.48 6.57
CA VAL A 72 -3.72 -13.22 7.59
C VAL A 72 -2.22 -13.16 7.29
N ALA A 73 -1.81 -13.41 6.04
CA ALA A 73 -0.42 -13.29 5.62
C ALA A 73 0.13 -11.88 5.86
N PHE A 74 -0.63 -10.85 5.50
CA PHE A 74 -0.26 -9.45 5.80
C PHE A 74 -0.05 -9.22 7.29
N CYS A 75 -0.99 -9.65 8.13
CA CYS A 75 -0.90 -9.52 9.59
C CYS A 75 0.28 -10.29 10.18
N LEU A 76 0.54 -11.52 9.71
CA LEU A 76 1.66 -12.34 10.17
C LEU A 76 3.00 -11.70 9.79
N ILE A 77 3.14 -11.15 8.58
CA ILE A 77 4.36 -10.47 8.15
C ILE A 77 4.57 -9.19 8.96
N LEU A 78 3.51 -8.40 9.20
CA LEU A 78 3.60 -7.23 10.07
C LEU A 78 4.03 -7.62 11.49
N LEU A 79 3.45 -8.68 12.04
CA LEU A 79 3.77 -9.17 13.37
C LEU A 79 5.24 -9.63 13.44
N GLN A 80 5.68 -10.43 12.47
CA GLN A 80 7.09 -10.85 12.34
C GLN A 80 8.04 -9.64 12.26
N THR A 81 7.62 -8.58 11.57
CA THR A 81 8.44 -7.39 11.34
C THR A 81 8.51 -6.48 12.57
N LEU A 82 7.38 -6.30 13.25
CA LEU A 82 7.24 -5.33 14.33
C LEU A 82 7.55 -5.92 15.71
N LEU A 83 7.25 -7.21 15.97
CA LEU A 83 7.54 -7.84 17.26
C LEU A 83 9.00 -7.72 17.70
N PRO A 84 10.00 -7.97 16.84
CA PRO A 84 11.41 -7.85 17.24
C PRO A 84 11.85 -6.41 17.55
N MET A 85 11.07 -5.42 17.13
CA MET A 85 11.34 -3.99 17.37
C MET A 85 10.79 -3.52 18.71
N ILE A 86 9.92 -4.30 19.36
CA ILE A 86 9.38 -3.96 20.68
C ILE A 86 10.51 -4.16 21.71
N GLY A 87 10.95 -3.06 22.33
CA GLY A 87 11.98 -3.07 23.37
C GLY A 87 13.43 -3.04 22.85
N ARG A 88 13.65 -2.74 21.55
CA ARG A 88 14.99 -2.49 20.99
C ARG A 88 15.03 -1.16 20.24
N ASP A 89 16.18 -0.48 20.24
CA ASP A 89 16.42 0.77 19.52
C ASP A 89 16.56 0.60 17.99
N TRP A 90 15.76 -0.29 17.40
CA TRP A 90 15.71 -0.46 15.95
C TRP A 90 14.81 0.60 15.33
N GLN A 91 15.41 1.43 14.47
CA GLN A 91 14.65 2.39 13.67
C GLN A 91 13.74 1.64 12.69
N PRO A 92 12.41 1.82 12.75
CA PRO A 92 11.51 1.21 11.79
C PRO A 92 11.72 1.89 10.42
N GLN A 93 12.18 1.08 9.46
CA GLN A 93 12.41 1.50 8.09
C GLN A 93 11.41 0.81 7.16
N GLY A 94 10.96 1.52 6.13
CA GLY A 94 10.00 0.97 5.16
C GLY A 94 10.49 -0.30 4.45
N ARG A 95 11.81 -0.50 4.34
CA ARG A 95 12.40 -1.73 3.77
C ARG A 95 11.99 -3.01 4.48
N TYR A 96 11.62 -2.94 5.76
CA TYR A 96 11.18 -4.12 6.49
C TYR A 96 9.80 -4.61 6.05
N LEU A 97 9.03 -3.76 5.37
CA LEU A 97 7.75 -4.14 4.74
C LEU A 97 7.95 -4.85 3.39
N PHE A 98 9.19 -5.08 2.94
CA PHE A 98 9.47 -5.74 1.66
C PHE A 98 8.78 -7.12 1.52
N PRO A 99 8.78 -8.01 2.53
CA PRO A 99 8.06 -9.27 2.45
C PRO A 99 6.54 -9.08 2.34
N ALA A 100 6.02 -7.96 2.86
CA ALA A 100 4.61 -7.61 2.78
C ALA A 100 4.23 -6.90 1.45
N ILE A 101 5.16 -6.68 0.52
CA ILE A 101 4.85 -5.96 -0.73
C ILE A 101 3.74 -6.64 -1.52
N ILE A 102 3.77 -7.97 -1.65
CA ILE A 102 2.76 -8.70 -2.41
C ILE A 102 1.37 -8.52 -1.78
N PRO A 103 1.14 -8.84 -0.49
CA PRO A 103 -0.18 -8.64 0.09
C PRO A 103 -0.59 -7.15 0.12
N ILE A 104 0.35 -6.22 0.36
CA ILE A 104 0.08 -4.79 0.27
C ILE A 104 -0.40 -4.43 -1.14
N ALA A 105 0.32 -4.80 -2.19
CA ALA A 105 -0.02 -4.46 -3.56
C ALA A 105 -1.38 -5.03 -3.98
N VAL A 106 -1.68 -6.28 -3.59
CA VAL A 106 -2.96 -6.91 -3.89
C VAL A 106 -4.11 -6.20 -3.17
N LEU A 107 -4.00 -5.97 -1.85
CA LEU A 107 -5.01 -5.26 -1.08
C LEU A 107 -5.20 -3.83 -1.58
N PHE A 108 -4.09 -3.15 -1.89
CA PHE A 108 -4.09 -1.79 -2.39
C PHE A 108 -4.80 -1.69 -3.74
N SER A 109 -4.47 -2.60 -4.67
CA SER A 109 -5.13 -2.68 -5.98
C SER A 109 -6.62 -3.00 -5.83
N LEU A 110 -6.99 -3.97 -4.98
CA LEU A 110 -8.39 -4.33 -4.74
C LEU A 110 -9.19 -3.17 -4.17
N GLY A 111 -8.62 -2.44 -3.22
CA GLY A 111 -9.22 -1.25 -2.62
C GLY A 111 -9.52 -0.19 -3.67
N LEU A 112 -8.52 0.20 -4.47
CA LEU A 112 -8.72 1.18 -5.53
C LEU A 112 -9.71 0.70 -6.60
N HIS A 113 -9.68 -0.59 -6.94
CA HIS A 113 -10.58 -1.18 -7.92
C HIS A 113 -12.05 -1.09 -7.49
N GLN A 114 -12.32 -1.13 -6.18
CA GLN A 114 -13.66 -0.97 -5.62
C GLN A 114 -14.19 0.47 -5.72
N LEU A 115 -13.30 1.46 -5.75
CA LEU A 115 -13.68 2.87 -5.91
C LEU A 115 -13.94 3.26 -7.38
N VAL A 116 -13.41 2.49 -8.33
CA VAL A 116 -13.59 2.73 -9.75
C VAL A 116 -14.78 1.92 -10.28
N GLY A 117 -15.63 2.54 -11.09
CA GLY A 117 -16.74 1.85 -11.74
C GLY A 117 -16.25 0.81 -12.76
N LYS A 118 -16.96 -0.32 -12.89
CA LYS A 118 -16.57 -1.46 -13.76
C LYS A 118 -16.18 -1.09 -15.19
N ARG A 119 -16.83 -0.06 -15.75
CA ARG A 119 -16.56 0.46 -17.09
C ARG A 119 -15.16 1.08 -17.25
N TRP A 120 -14.60 1.59 -16.16
CA TRP A 120 -13.35 2.37 -16.16
C TRP A 120 -12.16 1.59 -15.57
N HIS A 121 -12.33 0.31 -15.24
CA HIS A 121 -11.31 -0.51 -14.61
C HIS A 121 -10.00 -0.57 -15.41
N ASN A 122 -10.08 -0.88 -16.70
CA ASN A 122 -8.89 -0.95 -17.56
C ASN A 122 -8.22 0.42 -17.74
N LEU A 123 -9.02 1.48 -17.95
CA LEU A 123 -8.48 2.83 -18.11
C LEU A 123 -7.81 3.31 -16.83
N ALA A 124 -8.43 3.08 -15.68
CA ALA A 124 -7.86 3.42 -14.39
C ALA A 124 -6.56 2.65 -14.12
N ALA A 125 -6.51 1.36 -14.44
CA ALA A 125 -5.28 0.57 -14.32
C ALA A 125 -4.14 1.16 -15.16
N ILE A 126 -4.41 1.49 -16.44
CA ILE A 126 -3.42 2.13 -17.32
C ILE A 126 -3.01 3.50 -16.78
N ALA A 127 -3.97 4.31 -16.32
CA ALA A 127 -3.70 5.62 -15.76
C ALA A 127 -2.83 5.52 -14.49
N TRP A 128 -3.10 4.55 -13.60
CA TRP A 128 -2.31 4.33 -12.40
C TRP A 128 -0.89 3.88 -12.73
N VAL A 129 -0.73 2.92 -13.65
CA VAL A 129 0.59 2.48 -14.10
C VAL A 129 1.36 3.64 -14.72
N GLY A 130 0.72 4.44 -15.57
CA GLY A 130 1.32 5.62 -16.18
C GLY A 130 1.72 6.68 -15.14
N ALA A 131 0.87 6.94 -14.16
CA ALA A 131 1.13 7.88 -13.07
C ALA A 131 2.32 7.43 -12.20
N PHE A 132 2.37 6.15 -11.85
CA PHE A 132 3.50 5.58 -11.08
C PHE A 132 4.79 5.56 -11.88
N PHE A 133 4.72 5.28 -13.18
CA PHE A 133 5.87 5.35 -14.05
C PHE A 133 6.41 6.79 -14.15
N LEU A 134 5.52 7.77 -14.34
CA LEU A 134 5.91 9.17 -14.35
C LEU A 134 6.50 9.61 -13.00
N PHE A 135 5.87 9.22 -11.90
CA PHE A 135 6.37 9.47 -10.55
C PHE A 135 7.78 8.87 -10.36
N TYR A 136 8.01 7.65 -10.82
CA TYR A 136 9.32 7.00 -10.79
C TYR A 136 10.36 7.81 -11.58
N VAL A 137 10.03 8.24 -12.80
CA VAL A 137 10.90 9.08 -13.64
C VAL A 137 11.23 10.41 -12.94
N VAL A 138 10.23 11.09 -12.37
CA VAL A 138 10.42 12.33 -11.60
C VAL A 138 11.33 12.11 -10.39
N CYS A 139 11.15 11.01 -9.66
CA CYS A 139 12.02 10.66 -8.53
C CYS A 139 13.47 10.43 -8.99
N LEU A 140 13.65 9.67 -10.06
CA LEU A 140 14.98 9.32 -10.56
C LEU A 140 15.76 10.54 -11.04
N PHE A 141 15.15 11.39 -11.87
CA PHE A 141 15.83 12.54 -12.48
C PHE A 141 15.80 13.80 -11.60
N GLY A 142 14.75 13.97 -10.79
CA GLY A 142 14.58 15.16 -9.95
C GLY A 142 15.24 15.08 -8.58
N TYR A 143 15.38 13.87 -8.01
CA TYR A 143 15.86 13.70 -6.63
C TYR A 143 17.10 12.82 -6.55
N VAL A 144 17.08 11.64 -7.18
CA VAL A 144 18.16 10.65 -7.03
C VAL A 144 19.42 11.07 -7.82
N LYS A 145 19.30 11.29 -9.13
CA LYS A 145 20.45 11.64 -9.98
C LYS A 145 21.16 12.94 -9.52
N PRO A 146 20.46 14.04 -9.21
CA PRO A 146 21.12 15.27 -8.75
C PRO A 146 21.87 15.11 -7.43
N HIS A 147 21.44 14.20 -6.56
CA HIS A 147 22.10 13.98 -5.27
C HIS A 147 23.42 13.21 -5.39
N PHE A 148 23.54 12.29 -6.37
CA PHE A 148 24.73 11.45 -6.53
C PHE A 148 25.73 11.96 -7.57
N TYR A 149 25.27 12.76 -8.54
CA TYR A 149 26.08 13.21 -9.69
C TYR A 149 26.05 14.73 -9.92
N GLY A 150 25.48 15.48 -8.98
CA GLY A 150 25.37 16.95 -9.00
C GLY A 150 26.25 17.60 -7.96
#